data_AF-A0A1S8MNF8-F1
#
_entry.id   AF-A0A1S8MNF8-F1
#
_cell.length_a   1.000
_cell.length_b   1.000
_cell.length_c   1.000
_cell.angle_alpha   90.00
_cell.angle_beta   90.00
_cell.angle_gamma   90.00
#
_symmetry.space_group_name_H-M   'P 1'
#
loop_
_entity.id
_entity.type
_entity.pdbx_description
1 polymer ?
#
loop_
_entity_poly.entity_id
_entity_poly.type
_entity_poly.pdbx_seq_one_letter_code
_entity_poly.pdbx_strand_id
1 'polypeptide(L)'
;MKKNKEKFPKPKNVTLDLQIYKIKQSFPGFKFYRDESGTYWVGQLMPTSNSCIYTVRIVYKYKKPPQVFVIQPELLKLSPHIYADGSLCLYYPFDKDYNNNLSIISETIIPWTAEWLFFYEKWLDSGIWWGPEAPHGEQKIERVDRMEEFS
;
A
#
# COMPACT_ATOMS: atom_id res chain seq x y z
N MET A 1 -14.31 4.82 -45.43
CA MET A 1 -13.53 3.68 -44.90
C MET A 1 -13.71 3.61 -43.38
N LYS A 2 -14.41 2.59 -42.86
CA LYS A 2 -14.56 2.40 -41.40
C LYS A 2 -13.30 1.70 -40.90
N LYS A 3 -12.50 2.37 -40.07
CA LYS A 3 -11.32 1.77 -39.41
C LYS A 3 -11.81 0.66 -38.46
N ASN A 4 -11.43 -0.58 -38.73
CA ASN A 4 -11.58 -1.68 -37.78
C ASN A 4 -10.71 -1.37 -36.56
N LYS A 5 -11.35 -1.11 -35.42
CA LYS A 5 -10.64 -1.07 -34.13
C LYS A 5 -10.29 -2.51 -33.79
N GLU A 6 -9.01 -2.83 -33.80
CA GLU A 6 -8.51 -4.11 -33.30
C GLU A 6 -9.05 -4.32 -31.88
N LYS A 7 -9.87 -5.35 -31.71
CA LYS A 7 -10.40 -5.74 -30.40
C LYS A 7 -9.30 -6.52 -29.69
N PHE A 8 -8.41 -5.81 -28.98
CA PHE A 8 -7.49 -6.48 -28.06
C PHE A 8 -8.31 -7.29 -27.04
N PRO A 9 -7.98 -8.57 -26.81
CA PRO A 9 -8.63 -9.34 -25.76
C PRO A 9 -8.45 -8.61 -24.44
N LYS A 10 -9.55 -8.43 -23.70
CA LYS A 10 -9.46 -7.82 -22.37
C LYS A 10 -8.52 -8.67 -21.51
N PRO A 11 -7.60 -8.05 -20.75
CA PRO A 11 -6.69 -8.79 -19.88
C PRO A 11 -7.51 -9.66 -18.92
N LYS A 12 -7.08 -10.91 -18.72
CA LYS A 12 -7.75 -11.83 -17.79
C LYS A 12 -7.57 -11.29 -16.38
N ASN A 13 -8.66 -11.29 -15.60
CA ASN A 13 -8.59 -10.91 -14.19
C ASN A 13 -7.64 -11.86 -13.45
N VAL A 14 -6.86 -11.29 -12.53
CA VAL A 14 -6.04 -12.06 -11.61
C VAL A 14 -6.95 -12.90 -10.70
N THR A 15 -6.70 -14.21 -10.68
CA THR A 15 -7.39 -15.14 -9.80
C THR A 15 -6.70 -15.21 -8.44
N LEU A 16 -7.43 -15.65 -7.42
CA LEU A 16 -6.84 -15.90 -6.11
C LEU A 16 -5.72 -16.96 -6.17
N ASP A 17 -5.90 -18.03 -6.96
CA ASP A 17 -4.86 -19.05 -7.10
C ASP A 17 -3.57 -18.49 -7.70
N LEU A 18 -3.68 -17.54 -8.64
CA LEU A 18 -2.52 -16.84 -9.18
C LEU A 18 -1.84 -15.97 -8.12
N GLN A 19 -2.61 -15.27 -7.27
CA GLN A 19 -2.04 -14.53 -6.12
C GLN A 19 -1.31 -15.47 -5.16
N ILE A 20 -1.93 -16.60 -4.79
CA ILE A 20 -1.33 -17.61 -3.90
C ILE A 20 -0.02 -18.12 -4.49
N TYR A 21 -0.03 -18.49 -5.77
CA TYR A 21 1.15 -18.99 -6.47
C TYR A 21 2.28 -17.95 -6.49
N LYS A 22 1.98 -16.72 -6.90
CA LYS A 22 2.96 -15.63 -7.01
C LYS A 22 3.56 -15.23 -5.66
N ILE A 23 2.74 -15.12 -4.61
CA ILE A 23 3.23 -14.83 -3.25
C ILE A 23 4.11 -15.98 -2.75
N LYS A 24 3.70 -17.24 -2.94
CA LYS A 24 4.51 -18.39 -2.51
C LYS A 24 5.87 -18.45 -3.21
N GLN A 25 5.95 -18.03 -4.48
CA GLN A 25 7.20 -17.97 -5.25
C GLN A 25 8.12 -16.84 -4.77
N SER A 26 7.60 -15.61 -4.64
CA SER A 26 8.42 -14.43 -4.33
C SER A 26 8.67 -14.25 -2.83
N PHE A 27 7.73 -14.66 -1.98
CA PHE A 27 7.74 -14.48 -0.53
C PHE A 27 7.30 -15.77 0.18
N PRO A 28 8.12 -16.85 0.14
CA PRO A 28 7.74 -18.15 0.70
C PRO A 28 7.45 -18.14 2.22
N GLY A 29 7.92 -17.11 2.93
CA GLY A 29 7.61 -16.89 4.34
C GLY A 29 6.18 -16.38 4.61
N PHE A 30 5.47 -15.87 3.59
CA PHE A 30 4.08 -15.45 3.72
C PHE A 30 3.15 -16.66 3.61
N LYS A 31 2.51 -16.99 4.74
CA LYS A 31 1.56 -18.10 4.85
C LYS A 31 0.16 -17.63 4.49
N PHE A 32 -0.55 -18.45 3.70
CA PHE A 32 -1.93 -18.20 3.28
C PHE A 32 -2.93 -18.81 4.26
N TYR A 33 -3.99 -18.07 4.56
CA TYR A 33 -5.09 -18.50 5.42
C TYR A 33 -6.43 -18.17 4.78
N ARG A 34 -7.42 -19.02 5.07
CA ARG A 34 -8.83 -18.78 4.79
C ARG A 34 -9.65 -19.33 5.94
N ASP A 35 -10.39 -18.44 6.60
CA ASP A 35 -11.27 -18.77 7.71
C ASP A 35 -12.49 -17.82 7.73
N GLU A 36 -13.24 -17.78 8.83
CA GLU A 36 -14.41 -16.92 9.01
C GLU A 36 -14.11 -15.42 8.90
N SER A 37 -12.86 -15.00 9.19
CA SER A 37 -12.39 -13.62 9.04
C SER A 37 -12.05 -13.25 7.59
N GLY A 38 -12.07 -14.23 6.68
CA GLY A 38 -11.87 -14.06 5.25
C GLY A 38 -10.58 -14.70 4.74
N THR A 39 -10.03 -14.14 3.66
CA THR A 39 -8.83 -14.65 3.00
C THR A 39 -7.67 -13.68 3.23
N TYR A 40 -6.53 -14.17 3.70
CA TYR A 40 -5.41 -13.31 4.06
C TYR A 40 -4.07 -14.05 4.03
N TRP A 41 -2.99 -13.28 4.04
CA TRP A 41 -1.63 -13.77 4.29
C TRP A 41 -1.08 -13.20 5.57
N VAL A 42 -0.23 -13.97 6.25
CA VAL A 42 0.63 -13.48 7.34
C VAL A 42 2.08 -13.79 7.00
N GLY A 43 2.93 -12.80 7.11
CA GLY A 43 4.36 -12.93 6.83
C GLY A 43 5.19 -11.94 7.62
N GLN A 44 6.51 -12.07 7.50
CA GLN A 44 7.46 -11.20 8.17
C GLN A 44 8.19 -10.35 7.13
N LEU A 45 8.42 -9.07 7.47
CA LEU A 45 9.18 -8.12 6.69
C LEU A 45 10.24 -7.47 7.57
N MET A 46 11.40 -7.21 6.98
CA MET A 46 12.52 -6.52 7.60
C MET A 46 13.02 -5.49 6.57
N PRO A 47 12.58 -4.22 6.65
CA PRO A 47 12.79 -3.23 5.59
C PRO A 47 14.26 -3.02 5.20
N THR A 48 15.16 -3.06 6.18
CA THR A 48 16.61 -3.01 5.99
C THR A 48 17.30 -4.07 6.83
N SER A 49 18.59 -4.34 6.62
CA SER A 49 19.35 -5.30 7.42
C SER A 49 19.45 -4.96 8.91
N ASN A 50 19.19 -3.70 9.29
CA ASN A 50 19.25 -3.21 10.67
C ASN A 50 17.86 -2.97 11.27
N SER A 51 16.81 -3.16 10.48
CA SER A 51 15.43 -2.98 10.90
C SER A 51 15.00 -4.10 11.84
N CYS A 52 14.00 -3.82 12.68
CA CYS A 52 13.32 -4.89 13.41
C CYS A 52 12.45 -5.73 12.46
N ILE A 53 12.04 -6.92 12.91
CA ILE A 53 11.15 -7.79 12.13
C ILE A 53 9.70 -7.41 12.41
N TYR A 54 8.97 -7.08 11.35
CA TYR A 54 7.55 -6.79 11.38
C TYR A 54 6.74 -7.99 10.90
N THR A 55 5.84 -8.50 11.74
CA THR A 55 4.79 -9.44 11.32
C THR A 55 3.63 -8.65 10.74
N VAL A 56 3.30 -8.91 9.48
CA VAL A 56 2.25 -8.21 8.74
C VAL A 56 1.13 -9.16 8.32
N ARG A 57 -0.10 -8.66 8.31
CA ARG A 57 -1.29 -9.35 7.81
C ARG A 57 -1.83 -8.61 6.59
N ILE A 58 -1.99 -9.31 5.48
CA ILE A 58 -2.55 -8.79 4.23
C ILE A 58 -3.90 -9.44 4.00
N VAL A 59 -4.98 -8.68 4.21
CA VAL A 59 -6.36 -9.12 3.97
C VAL A 59 -6.72 -8.89 2.52
N TYR A 60 -7.25 -9.93 1.87
CA TYR A 60 -7.62 -9.90 0.47
C TYR A 60 -9.10 -10.22 0.26
N LYS A 61 -9.73 -9.39 -0.57
CA LYS A 61 -11.11 -9.55 -1.01
C LYS A 61 -11.15 -9.33 -2.52
N TYR A 62 -11.86 -10.19 -3.24
CA TYR A 62 -11.95 -10.11 -4.69
C TYR A 62 -12.47 -8.73 -5.14
N LYS A 63 -11.75 -8.10 -6.09
CA LYS A 63 -12.04 -6.76 -6.63
C LYS A 63 -12.06 -5.62 -5.61
N LYS A 64 -11.47 -5.81 -4.43
CA LYS A 64 -11.32 -4.77 -3.41
C LYS A 64 -9.83 -4.51 -3.17
N PRO A 65 -9.46 -3.29 -2.77
CA PRO A 65 -8.09 -3.01 -2.35
C PRO A 65 -7.75 -3.91 -1.15
N PRO A 66 -6.57 -4.54 -1.13
CA PRO A 66 -6.13 -5.29 0.02
C PRO A 66 -5.86 -4.35 1.18
N GLN A 67 -6.16 -4.82 2.39
CA GLN A 67 -5.90 -4.07 3.62
C GLN A 67 -4.70 -4.70 4.32
N VAL A 68 -3.73 -3.89 4.71
CA VAL A 68 -2.50 -4.35 5.35
C VAL A 68 -2.43 -3.85 6.77
N PHE A 69 -2.10 -4.73 7.71
CA PHE A 69 -1.97 -4.44 9.12
C PHE A 69 -0.61 -4.92 9.62
N VAL A 70 0.04 -4.12 10.48
CA VAL A 70 1.19 -4.57 11.25
C VAL A 70 0.66 -5.21 12.54
N ILE A 71 0.99 -6.48 12.75
CA ILE A 71 0.56 -7.25 13.92
C ILE A 71 1.59 -7.10 15.04
N GLN A 72 2.88 -7.15 14.70
CA GLN A 72 3.98 -7.01 15.65
C GLN A 72 5.21 -6.40 14.96
N PRO A 73 6.00 -5.56 15.64
CA PRO A 73 5.62 -4.84 16.85
C PRO A 73 4.41 -3.94 16.59
N GLU A 74 3.68 -3.57 17.65
CA GLU A 74 2.57 -2.61 17.53
C GLU A 74 3.12 -1.24 17.09
N LEU A 75 2.47 -0.62 16.11
CA LEU A 75 2.82 0.72 15.66
C LEU A 75 2.40 1.77 16.69
N LEU A 76 3.11 2.89 16.73
CA LEU A 76 2.70 4.03 17.57
C LEU A 76 1.32 4.54 17.15
N LYS A 77 0.46 4.87 18.12
CA LYS A 77 -0.93 5.30 17.85
C LYS A 77 -1.05 6.56 16.99
N LEU A 78 -0.04 7.44 17.02
CA LEU A 78 0.01 8.68 16.24
C LEU A 78 0.84 8.53 14.97
N SER A 79 1.10 7.31 14.51
CA SER A 79 1.82 7.09 13.25
C SER A 79 1.03 7.70 12.09
N PRO A 80 1.68 8.45 11.20
CA PRO A 80 1.04 8.97 10.01
C PRO A 80 0.68 7.84 9.06
N HIS A 81 -0.18 8.11 8.07
CA HIS A 81 -0.51 7.16 6.98
C HIS A 81 -1.09 5.82 7.45
N ILE A 82 -1.91 5.87 8.49
CA ILE A 82 -2.77 4.76 8.95
C ILE A 82 -4.23 5.21 8.84
N TYR A 83 -5.07 4.38 8.22
CA TYR A 83 -6.51 4.61 8.15
C TYR A 83 -7.19 4.40 9.51
N ALA A 84 -8.42 4.90 9.67
CA ALA A 84 -9.17 4.77 10.92
C ALA A 84 -9.41 3.32 11.37
N ASP A 85 -9.36 2.35 10.44
CA ASP A 85 -9.48 0.92 10.73
C ASP A 85 -8.14 0.27 11.15
N GLY A 86 -7.05 1.04 11.20
CA GLY A 86 -5.71 0.56 11.53
C GLY A 86 -4.93 0.01 10.34
N SER A 87 -5.50 0.02 9.13
CA SER A 87 -4.77 -0.43 7.93
C SER A 87 -3.82 0.64 7.39
N LEU A 88 -2.71 0.20 6.78
CA LEU A 88 -1.71 1.10 6.21
C LEU A 88 -2.24 1.79 4.95
N CYS A 89 -1.95 3.09 4.83
CA CYS A 89 -2.10 3.84 3.59
C CYS A 89 -0.85 3.62 2.73
N LEU A 90 -0.90 2.61 1.84
CA LEU A 90 0.26 2.18 1.04
C LEU A 90 0.41 2.88 -0.31
N TYR A 91 -0.69 3.38 -0.88
CA TYR A 91 -0.71 4.01 -2.20
C TYR A 91 -1.92 4.93 -2.30
N TYR A 92 -1.85 5.93 -3.17
CA TYR A 92 -3.00 6.78 -3.45
C TYR A 92 -3.95 6.07 -4.44
N PRO A 93 -5.22 5.81 -4.07
CA PRO A 93 -6.13 5.04 -4.93
C PRO A 93 -6.38 5.63 -6.32
N PHE A 94 -6.13 6.94 -6.51
CA PHE A 94 -6.36 7.62 -7.78
C PHE A 94 -5.16 7.62 -8.73
N ASP A 95 -3.96 7.28 -8.26
CA ASP A 95 -2.75 7.24 -9.11
C ASP A 95 -2.73 6.02 -10.05
N LYS A 96 -3.75 5.13 -9.95
CA LYS A 96 -3.93 3.91 -10.76
C LYS A 96 -2.81 2.89 -10.64
N ASP A 97 -1.88 3.07 -9.71
CA ASP A 97 -0.74 2.16 -9.50
C ASP A 97 -1.16 0.77 -9.03
N TYR A 98 -2.32 0.66 -8.38
CA TYR A 98 -2.93 -0.62 -8.02
C TYR A 98 -4.29 -0.82 -8.68
N ASN A 99 -4.39 -1.88 -9.47
CA ASN A 99 -5.62 -2.31 -10.10
C ASN A 99 -6.13 -3.59 -9.42
N ASN A 100 -7.26 -3.49 -8.72
CA ASN A 100 -7.87 -4.60 -7.98
C ASN A 100 -8.18 -5.86 -8.83
N ASN A 101 -8.20 -5.73 -10.16
CA ASN A 101 -8.44 -6.84 -11.08
C ASN A 101 -7.14 -7.40 -11.70
N LEU A 102 -6.06 -6.62 -11.75
CA LEU A 102 -4.87 -6.93 -12.56
C LEU A 102 -3.56 -6.97 -11.75
N SER A 103 -3.48 -6.29 -10.61
CA SER A 103 -2.25 -6.19 -9.84
C SER A 103 -1.98 -7.45 -9.02
N ILE A 104 -0.71 -7.83 -8.94
CA ILE A 104 -0.22 -8.96 -8.15
C ILE A 104 0.31 -8.44 -6.82
N ILE A 105 -0.15 -9.00 -5.71
CA ILE A 105 0.18 -8.57 -4.34
C ILE A 105 1.68 -8.65 -4.07
N SER A 106 2.33 -9.72 -4.53
CA SER A 106 3.79 -9.87 -4.37
C SER A 106 4.61 -8.87 -5.19
N GLU A 107 4.03 -8.28 -6.23
CA GLU A 107 4.74 -7.33 -7.10
C GLU A 107 4.43 -5.88 -6.71
N THR A 108 3.50 -5.65 -5.77
CA THR A 108 3.02 -4.31 -5.38
C THR A 108 2.92 -4.17 -3.87
N ILE A 109 1.88 -4.76 -3.27
CA ILE A 109 1.51 -4.58 -1.85
C ILE A 109 2.60 -5.02 -0.88
N ILE A 110 3.22 -6.17 -1.09
CA ILE A 110 4.29 -6.63 -0.18
C ILE A 110 5.51 -5.68 -0.25
N PRO A 111 6.05 -5.36 -1.44
CA PRO A 111 7.10 -4.33 -1.57
C PRO A 111 6.73 -2.97 -0.96
N TRP A 112 5.54 -2.45 -1.26
CA TRP A 112 5.08 -1.16 -0.71
C TRP A 112 4.91 -1.20 0.80
N THR A 113 4.53 -2.35 1.37
CA THR A 113 4.48 -2.51 2.83
C THR A 113 5.89 -2.40 3.43
N ALA A 114 6.90 -3.00 2.80
CA ALA A 114 8.28 -2.89 3.26
C ALA A 114 8.80 -1.44 3.15
N GLU A 115 8.46 -0.75 2.07
CA GLU A 115 8.80 0.67 1.88
C GLU A 115 8.10 1.58 2.91
N TRP A 116 6.81 1.36 3.16
CA TRP A 116 6.08 2.07 4.20
C TRP A 116 6.72 1.88 5.57
N LEU A 117 7.11 0.64 5.91
CA LEU A 117 7.80 0.32 7.15
C LEU A 117 9.18 1.00 7.25
N PHE A 118 9.91 1.11 6.13
CA PHE A 118 11.15 1.88 6.08
C PHE A 118 10.91 3.36 6.43
N PHE A 119 9.91 3.99 5.82
CA PHE A 119 9.57 5.38 6.11
C PHE A 119 9.04 5.57 7.53
N TYR A 120 8.33 4.57 8.06
CA TYR A 120 7.92 4.54 9.45
C TYR A 120 9.11 4.54 10.40
N GLU A 121 10.14 3.71 10.17
CA GLU A 121 11.37 3.73 10.97
C GLU A 121 12.07 5.10 10.91
N LYS A 122 12.12 5.74 9.74
CA LYS A 122 12.66 7.11 9.61
C LYS A 122 11.82 8.16 10.33
N TRP A 123 10.50 8.01 10.29
CA TRP A 123 9.60 8.89 11.02
C TRP A 123 9.75 8.73 12.54
N LEU A 124 10.01 7.52 13.05
CA LEU A 124 10.31 7.32 14.47
C LEU A 124 11.58 8.10 14.90
N ASP A 125 12.58 8.18 14.02
CA ASP A 125 13.82 8.90 14.31
C ASP A 125 13.66 10.42 14.24
N SER A 126 12.98 10.93 13.21
CA SER A 126 13.00 12.36 12.89
C SER A 126 11.66 13.09 13.11
N GLY A 127 10.56 12.37 13.35
CA GLY A 127 9.20 12.91 13.42
C GLY A 127 8.64 13.43 12.07
N ILE A 128 9.39 13.26 10.97
CA ILE A 128 9.04 13.74 9.63
C ILE A 128 8.76 12.53 8.75
N TRP A 129 7.65 12.56 8.01
CA TRP A 129 7.34 11.51 7.05
C TRP A 129 8.08 11.77 5.74
N TRP A 130 8.89 10.81 5.32
CA TRP A 130 9.73 10.91 4.11
C TRP A 130 9.16 10.12 2.93
N GLY A 131 8.06 9.40 3.12
CA GLY A 131 7.42 8.65 2.07
C GLY A 131 6.66 9.55 1.11
N PRO A 132 6.34 9.06 -0.10
CA PRO A 132 5.46 9.78 -1.02
C PRO A 132 4.11 10.06 -0.36
N GLU A 133 3.64 11.30 -0.50
CA GLU A 133 2.33 11.71 -0.04
C GLU A 133 1.55 12.31 -1.21
N ALA A 134 0.33 11.81 -1.43
CA ALA A 134 -0.61 12.54 -2.25
C ALA A 134 -1.36 13.56 -1.37
N PRO A 135 -1.92 14.65 -1.94
CA PRO A 135 -2.67 15.63 -1.17
C PRO A 135 -3.90 14.99 -0.53
N HIS A 136 -4.02 15.02 0.79
CA HIS A 136 -5.16 14.46 1.54
C HIS A 136 -5.74 15.56 2.45
N GLY A 137 -6.76 16.29 1.98
CA GLY A 137 -7.47 17.32 2.75
C GLY A 137 -6.90 18.75 2.63
N GLU A 138 -7.80 19.75 2.62
CA GLU A 138 -7.60 21.14 2.16
C GLU A 138 -6.30 21.81 2.65
N GLN A 139 -5.32 21.96 1.75
CA GLN A 139 -4.45 23.12 1.85
C GLN A 139 -5.29 24.35 1.49
N LYS A 140 -5.82 25.05 2.49
CA LYS A 140 -6.07 26.49 2.33
C LYS A 140 -4.71 27.12 2.07
N ILE A 141 -4.36 27.23 0.80
CA ILE A 141 -3.35 28.16 0.35
C ILE A 141 -3.95 29.54 0.62
N GLU A 142 -3.71 30.09 1.80
CA GLU A 142 -3.84 31.54 1.97
C GLU A 142 -2.81 32.17 1.04
N ARG A 143 -3.30 32.71 -0.08
CA ARG A 143 -2.51 33.65 -0.88
C ARG A 143 -2.14 34.78 0.05
N VAL A 144 -0.87 34.83 0.45
CA VAL A 144 -0.28 36.05 0.97
C VAL A 144 -0.15 36.98 -0.23
N ASP A 145 -1.19 37.79 -0.49
CA ASP A 145 -1.11 38.91 -1.42
C ASP A 145 -0.14 39.94 -0.81
N ARG A 146 1.15 39.77 -1.08
CA ARG A 146 2.17 40.76 -0.76
C ARG A 146 2.16 41.82 -1.87
N MET A 147 1.16 42.69 -1.84
CA MET A 147 1.19 43.98 -2.52
C MET A 147 0.90 45.06 -1.49
N GLU A 148 1.94 45.49 -0.78
CA GLU A 148 2.17 46.86 -0.32
C GLU A 148 3.44 46.88 0.52
N GLU A 149 4.53 47.40 -0.06
CA GLU A 149 5.54 48.22 0.60
C GLU A 149 6.68 48.50 -0.39
N PHE A 150 6.40 49.39 -1.34
CA PHE A 150 7.38 50.34 -1.86
C PHE A 150 6.61 51.63 -2.14
N SER A 151 6.46 52.44 -1.08
CA SER A 151 6.33 53.89 -1.22
C SER A 151 7.72 54.51 -1.22
#